data_AF-A0A495IV78-F1
#
_entry.id   AF-A0A495IV78-F1
#
_cell.length_a   1.000
_cell.length_b   1.000
_cell.length_c   1.000
_cell.angle_alpha   90.00
_cell.angle_beta   90.00
_cell.angle_gamma   90.00
#
_symmetry.space_group_name_H-M   'P 1'
#
loop_
_entity.id
_entity.type
_entity.pdbx_description
1 polymer ?
#
loop_
_entity_poly.entity_id
_entity_poly.type
_entity_poly.pdbx_seq_one_letter_code
_entity_poly.pdbx_strand_id
1 'polypeptide(L)'
;MIHFEHIRCPLHRYTFTVGPIRRWVEKECEGKVLNLFCGPTRLALNEIRNDLNPDMPADHHLDALEFLRTWNGERFNTILLDPPYAYRKSMTMYQGMVCSPFRQLKDAIPGCLYPDGLVITFGYHSVVMGRNRQFELEKIALFSHGGAIHDTIASIERYVPAQLKLSLT
;
A
#
# COMPACT_ATOMS: atom_id res chain seq x y z
N MET A 1 -0.29 0.94 21.21
CA MET A 1 0.90 0.05 21.19
C MET A 1 1.13 -0.34 19.75
N ILE A 2 2.36 -0.28 19.22
CA ILE A 2 2.63 -0.71 17.85
C ILE A 2 2.89 -2.22 17.88
N HIS A 3 2.22 -2.98 17.02
CA HIS A 3 2.44 -4.41 16.87
C HIS A 3 3.64 -4.68 15.96
N PHE A 4 4.50 -5.63 16.35
CA PHE A 4 5.65 -6.05 15.55
C PHE A 4 5.62 -7.55 15.29
N GLU A 5 5.77 -7.94 14.03
CA GLU A 5 5.84 -9.34 13.62
C GLU A 5 7.13 -9.59 12.82
N HIS A 6 7.75 -10.75 13.04
CA HIS A 6 8.94 -11.18 12.30
C HIS A 6 8.68 -12.54 11.66
N ILE A 7 8.74 -12.60 10.33
CA ILE A 7 8.30 -13.76 9.54
C ILE A 7 9.41 -14.16 8.58
N ARG A 8 9.86 -15.42 8.63
CA ARG A 8 10.87 -15.93 7.69
C ARG A 8 10.22 -16.47 6.42
N CYS A 9 10.68 -16.05 5.25
CA CYS A 9 10.16 -16.51 3.95
C CYS A 9 11.13 -16.21 2.80
N PRO A 10 11.12 -16.96 1.67
CA PRO A 10 11.98 -16.63 0.53
C PRO A 10 11.63 -15.27 -0.09
N LEU A 11 12.62 -14.59 -0.67
CA LEU A 11 12.38 -13.40 -1.51
C LEU A 11 11.88 -13.83 -2.89
N HIS A 12 10.92 -13.09 -3.45
CA HIS A 12 10.48 -13.24 -4.82
C HIS A 12 10.12 -11.90 -5.44
N ARG A 13 10.27 -11.76 -6.76
CA ARG A 13 9.95 -10.51 -7.49
C ARG A 13 8.46 -10.13 -7.43
N TYR A 14 7.59 -11.12 -7.23
CA TYR A 14 6.17 -10.93 -7.00
C TYR A 14 5.89 -11.24 -5.54
N THR A 15 5.79 -10.19 -4.72
CA THR A 15 5.67 -10.27 -3.25
C THR A 15 4.58 -11.24 -2.81
N PHE A 16 3.41 -11.17 -3.45
CA PHE A 16 2.25 -11.97 -3.06
C PHE A 16 2.27 -13.43 -3.55
N THR A 17 3.23 -13.86 -4.37
CA THR A 17 3.40 -15.31 -4.63
C THR A 17 3.99 -16.03 -3.42
N VAL A 18 4.64 -15.30 -2.51
CA VAL A 18 5.28 -15.86 -1.32
C VAL A 18 4.21 -16.19 -0.28
N GLY A 19 3.99 -17.48 -0.03
CA GLY A 19 2.88 -17.97 0.81
C GLY A 19 2.73 -17.30 2.18
N PRO A 20 3.81 -17.15 2.98
CA PRO A 20 3.75 -16.42 4.24
C PRO A 20 3.32 -14.96 4.11
N ILE A 21 3.83 -14.23 3.11
CA ILE A 21 3.46 -12.83 2.86
C ILE A 21 2.00 -12.74 2.43
N ARG A 22 1.56 -13.61 1.53
CA ARG A 22 0.17 -13.68 1.05
C ARG A 22 -0.82 -13.89 2.19
N ARG A 23 -0.61 -14.93 3.00
CA ARG A 23 -1.50 -15.22 4.13
C ARG A 23 -1.53 -14.08 5.15
N TRP A 24 -0.39 -13.42 5.34
CA TRP A 24 -0.30 -12.26 6.22
C TRP A 24 -1.13 -11.10 5.68
N VAL A 25 -0.92 -10.67 4.44
CA VAL A 25 -1.66 -9.54 3.87
C VAL A 25 -3.18 -9.82 3.78
N GLU A 26 -3.56 -11.06 3.46
CA GLU A 26 -4.98 -11.46 3.40
C GLU A 26 -5.66 -11.40 4.77
N LYS A 27 -4.93 -11.73 5.85
CA LYS A 27 -5.44 -11.66 7.22
C LYS A 27 -5.60 -10.21 7.70
N GLU A 28 -4.69 -9.32 7.29
CA GLU A 28 -4.64 -7.95 7.79
C GLU A 28 -5.50 -6.98 6.98
N CYS A 29 -5.91 -7.33 5.76
CA CYS A 29 -6.85 -6.53 4.98
C CYS A 29 -8.26 -6.56 5.57
N GLU A 30 -8.92 -5.41 5.50
CA GLU A 30 -10.30 -5.23 5.94
C GLU A 30 -11.17 -4.84 4.74
N GLY A 31 -12.41 -5.34 4.71
CA GLY A 31 -13.49 -4.89 3.82
C GLY A 31 -13.13 -4.91 2.32
N LYS A 32 -13.51 -3.84 1.62
CA LYS A 32 -13.19 -3.64 0.20
C LYS A 32 -11.76 -3.16 0.04
N VAL A 33 -10.99 -3.85 -0.81
CA VAL A 33 -9.55 -3.63 -0.97
C VAL A 33 -9.24 -3.02 -2.32
N LEU A 34 -8.33 -2.05 -2.38
CA LEU A 34 -7.67 -1.64 -3.62
C LEU A 34 -6.24 -2.17 -3.60
N ASN A 35 -5.91 -3.05 -4.55
CA ASN A 35 -4.55 -3.50 -4.78
C ASN A 35 -3.94 -2.70 -5.92
N LEU A 36 -3.23 -1.62 -5.58
CA LEU A 36 -2.84 -0.57 -6.54
C LEU A 36 -1.67 -0.99 -7.47
N PHE A 37 -0.93 -2.02 -7.06
CA PHE A 37 0.18 -2.63 -7.78
C PHE A 37 0.06 -4.16 -7.69
N CYS A 38 -0.96 -4.73 -8.33
CA CYS A 38 -1.42 -6.08 -7.98
C CYS A 38 -0.50 -7.22 -8.45
N GLY A 39 0.25 -7.02 -9.54
CA GLY A 39 1.04 -8.07 -10.16
C GLY A 39 0.21 -9.30 -10.55
N PRO A 40 0.85 -10.49 -10.67
CA PRO A 40 0.19 -11.67 -11.22
C PRO A 40 -0.64 -12.47 -10.21
N THR A 41 -0.49 -12.20 -8.90
CA THR A 41 -1.14 -13.04 -7.87
C THR A 41 -2.47 -12.46 -7.46
N ARG A 42 -3.53 -13.28 -7.54
CA ARG A 42 -4.84 -12.96 -6.98
C ARG A 42 -4.88 -13.28 -5.49
N LEU A 43 -5.32 -12.32 -4.69
CA LEU A 43 -5.51 -12.49 -3.25
C LEU A 43 -6.92 -12.98 -2.98
N ALA A 44 -7.12 -13.73 -1.89
CA ALA A 44 -8.43 -14.16 -1.42
C ALA A 44 -9.19 -13.02 -0.72
N LEU A 45 -9.35 -11.87 -1.40
CA LEU A 45 -9.92 -10.63 -0.89
C LEU A 45 -11.02 -10.10 -1.83
N ASN A 46 -11.89 -9.23 -1.32
CA ASN A 46 -12.76 -8.41 -2.16
C ASN A 46 -11.97 -7.23 -2.76
N GLU A 47 -11.02 -7.55 -3.63
CA GLU A 47 -10.08 -6.57 -4.20
C GLU A 47 -10.51 -6.06 -5.58
N ILE A 48 -10.31 -4.75 -5.78
CA ILE A 48 -10.15 -4.13 -7.09
C ILE A 48 -8.67 -4.04 -7.38
N ARG A 49 -8.25 -4.51 -8.56
CA ARG A 49 -6.84 -4.70 -8.92
C ARG A 49 -6.43 -3.71 -10.01
N ASN A 50 -5.37 -2.97 -9.75
CA ASN A 50 -4.73 -2.11 -10.74
C ASN A 50 -3.28 -2.55 -10.98
N ASP A 51 -2.87 -2.59 -12.24
CA ASP A 51 -1.47 -2.77 -12.62
C ASP A 51 -1.21 -2.12 -13.97
N LEU A 52 -0.16 -1.29 -14.06
CA LEU A 52 0.18 -0.59 -15.30
C LEU A 52 0.47 -1.55 -16.47
N ASN A 53 0.93 -2.77 -16.19
CA ASN A 53 1.19 -3.77 -17.22
C ASN A 53 -0.12 -4.43 -17.69
N PRO A 54 -0.52 -4.28 -18.97
CA PRO A 54 -1.74 -4.88 -19.53
C PRO A 54 -1.74 -6.41 -19.51
N ASP A 55 -0.58 -7.06 -19.36
CA ASP A 55 -0.49 -8.52 -19.27
C ASP A 55 -0.81 -9.07 -17.88
N MET A 56 -0.92 -8.20 -16.85
CA MET A 56 -1.28 -8.64 -15.50
C MET A 56 -2.78 -8.92 -15.39
N PRO A 57 -3.22 -9.91 -14.59
CA PRO A 57 -4.62 -10.15 -14.34
C PRO A 57 -5.18 -9.07 -13.39
N ALA A 58 -5.46 -7.89 -13.93
CA ALA A 58 -5.95 -6.71 -13.23
C ALA A 58 -7.31 -6.28 -13.79
N ASP A 59 -8.10 -5.56 -12.98
CA ASP A 59 -9.36 -4.98 -13.42
C ASP A 59 -9.13 -3.64 -14.16
N HIS A 60 -8.01 -2.97 -13.84
CA HIS A 60 -7.59 -1.70 -14.44
C HIS A 60 -6.09 -1.70 -14.79
N HIS A 61 -5.76 -1.00 -15.87
CA HIS A 61 -4.38 -0.84 -16.36
C HIS A 61 -3.95 0.63 -16.44
N LEU A 62 -4.10 1.34 -15.32
CA LEU A 62 -3.80 2.76 -15.22
C LEU A 62 -2.52 3.00 -14.43
N ASP A 63 -1.89 4.16 -14.67
CA ASP A 63 -0.91 4.66 -13.72
C ASP A 63 -1.57 4.80 -12.34
N ALA A 64 -0.84 4.41 -11.29
CA ALA A 64 -1.39 4.35 -9.95
C ALA A 64 -1.91 5.69 -9.43
N LEU A 65 -1.27 6.81 -9.80
CA LEU A 65 -1.74 8.14 -9.42
C LEU A 65 -2.96 8.57 -10.25
N GLU A 66 -2.97 8.22 -11.54
CA GLU A 66 -4.13 8.44 -12.41
C GLU A 66 -5.36 7.67 -11.92
N PHE A 67 -5.20 6.40 -11.54
CA PHE A 67 -6.25 5.58 -10.95
C PHE A 67 -6.88 6.31 -9.75
N LEU A 68 -6.06 6.73 -8.78
CA LEU A 68 -6.55 7.39 -7.56
C LEU A 68 -7.24 8.72 -7.85
N ARG A 69 -6.83 9.46 -8.88
CA ARG A 69 -7.43 10.75 -9.24
C ARG A 69 -8.74 10.62 -10.01
N THR A 70 -8.90 9.53 -10.75
CA THR A 70 -10.07 9.31 -11.61
C THR A 70 -11.10 8.37 -10.99
N TRP A 71 -10.75 7.68 -9.90
CA TRP A 71 -11.67 6.82 -9.16
C TRP A 71 -12.89 7.59 -8.65
N ASN A 72 -14.07 7.15 -9.10
CA ASN A 72 -15.37 7.71 -8.72
C ASN A 72 -16.30 6.68 -8.03
N GLY A 73 -15.79 5.48 -7.77
CA GLY A 73 -16.53 4.44 -7.07
C GLY A 73 -16.53 4.63 -5.55
N GLU A 74 -17.16 3.69 -4.87
CA GLU A 74 -17.12 3.61 -3.42
C GLU A 74 -15.67 3.53 -2.92
N ARG A 75 -15.41 4.18 -1.78
CA ARG A 75 -14.10 4.20 -1.12
C ARG A 75 -13.71 2.79 -0.65
N PHE A 76 -12.43 2.64 -0.36
CA PHE A 76 -11.84 1.38 0.09
C PHE A 76 -11.70 1.38 1.61
N ASN A 77 -11.81 0.19 2.19
CA ASN A 77 -11.45 -0.06 3.58
C ASN A 77 -9.95 -0.29 3.72
N THR A 78 -9.31 -0.89 2.70
CA THR A 78 -7.86 -1.11 2.67
C THR A 78 -7.28 -0.75 1.31
N ILE A 79 -6.14 -0.07 1.28
CA ILE A 79 -5.34 0.16 0.07
C ILE A 79 -3.98 -0.53 0.25
N LEU A 80 -3.65 -1.46 -0.65
CA LEU A 80 -2.37 -2.16 -0.71
C LEU A 80 -1.41 -1.44 -1.64
N LEU A 81 -0.20 -1.18 -1.14
CA LEU A 81 0.89 -0.57 -1.88
C LEU A 81 2.10 -1.50 -1.92
N ASP A 82 2.39 -2.07 -3.08
CA ASP A 82 3.68 -2.69 -3.38
C ASP A 82 4.32 -2.11 -4.66
N PRO A 83 4.62 -0.79 -4.68
CA PRO A 83 5.15 -0.17 -5.88
C PRO A 83 6.55 -0.71 -6.24
N PRO A 84 6.95 -0.77 -7.51
CA PRO A 84 8.32 -1.13 -7.87
C PRO A 84 9.32 -0.08 -7.34
N TYR A 85 10.57 -0.50 -7.10
CA TYR A 85 11.62 0.39 -6.58
C TYR A 85 11.82 1.67 -7.42
N ALA A 86 11.78 1.53 -8.74
CA ALA A 86 11.89 2.64 -9.68
C ALA A 86 10.78 3.69 -9.47
N TYR A 87 9.56 3.27 -9.19
CA TYR A 87 8.44 4.18 -8.93
C TYR A 87 8.70 5.00 -7.66
N ARG A 88 9.17 4.36 -6.58
CA ARG A 88 9.48 5.04 -5.31
C ARG A 88 10.58 6.09 -5.46
N LYS A 89 11.60 5.81 -6.28
CA LYS A 89 12.76 6.70 -6.51
C LYS A 89 12.57 7.72 -7.64
N SER A 90 11.48 7.62 -8.39
CA SER A 90 11.23 8.55 -9.48
C SER A 90 11.06 9.98 -8.96
N MET A 91 11.68 10.92 -9.68
CA MET A 91 11.52 12.35 -9.49
C MET A 91 11.20 12.94 -10.86
N THR A 92 10.14 13.74 -10.91
CA THR A 92 9.69 14.42 -12.13
C THR A 92 9.76 15.92 -11.92
N MET A 93 10.14 16.68 -12.94
CA MET A 93 10.07 18.14 -12.90
C MET A 93 8.71 18.61 -13.43
N TYR A 94 8.00 19.41 -12.64
CA TYR A 94 6.78 20.06 -13.06
C TYR A 94 6.88 21.55 -12.75
N GLN A 95 6.82 22.41 -13.78
CA GLN A 95 6.95 23.88 -13.63
C GLN A 95 8.19 24.30 -12.81
N GLY A 96 9.32 23.61 -12.97
CA GLY A 96 10.56 23.88 -12.23
C GLY A 96 10.60 23.32 -10.80
N MET A 97 9.53 22.67 -10.33
CA MET A 97 9.50 21.98 -9.04
C MET A 97 9.82 20.50 -9.19
N VAL A 98 10.68 19.96 -8.32
CA VAL A 98 10.93 18.51 -8.22
C VAL A 98 9.77 17.87 -7.45
N CYS A 99 9.01 17.03 -8.14
CA CYS A 99 7.86 16.31 -7.62
C CYS A 99 8.13 14.81 -7.64
N SER A 100 7.96 14.16 -6.48
CA SER A 100 7.97 12.69 -6.38
C SER A 100 6.58 12.14 -6.72
N PRO A 101 6.43 11.27 -7.74
CA PRO A 101 5.16 10.58 -8.01
C PRO A 101 4.65 9.82 -6.80
N PHE A 102 5.54 9.17 -6.04
CA PHE A 102 5.16 8.47 -4.81
C PHE A 102 4.62 9.43 -3.74
N ARG A 103 5.16 10.65 -3.62
CA ARG A 103 4.58 11.67 -2.73
C ARG A 103 3.17 12.05 -3.16
N GLN A 104 2.95 12.30 -4.46
CA GLN A 104 1.63 12.64 -4.98
C GLN A 104 0.62 11.50 -4.80
N LEU A 105 1.05 10.26 -4.98
CA LEU A 105 0.25 9.07 -4.73
C LEU A 105 -0.23 9.04 -3.26
N LYS A 106 0.68 9.25 -2.31
CA LYS A 106 0.33 9.34 -0.89
C LYS A 106 -0.63 10.49 -0.57
N ASP A 107 -0.52 11.61 -1.28
CA ASP A 107 -1.42 12.76 -1.10
C ASP A 107 -2.82 12.47 -1.68
N ALA A 108 -2.96 11.60 -2.68
CA ALA A 108 -4.23 11.24 -3.30
C ALA A 108 -5.01 10.13 -2.56
N ILE A 109 -4.31 9.20 -1.91
CA ILE A 109 -4.88 8.05 -1.19
C ILE A 109 -6.09 8.39 -0.28
N PRO A 110 -6.04 9.44 0.57
CA PRO A 110 -7.16 9.77 1.45
C PRO A 110 -8.50 10.03 0.73
N GLY A 111 -8.47 10.45 -0.53
CA GLY A 111 -9.67 10.65 -1.33
C GLY A 111 -10.40 9.35 -1.69
N CYS A 112 -9.65 8.25 -1.77
CA CYS A 112 -10.17 6.91 -2.12
C CYS A 112 -10.40 6.02 -0.89
N LEU A 113 -10.00 6.46 0.30
CA LEU A 113 -10.02 5.64 1.52
C LEU A 113 -11.12 6.12 2.48
N TYR A 114 -11.86 5.18 3.08
CA TYR A 114 -12.77 5.51 4.16
C TYR A 114 -11.99 6.11 5.36
N PRO A 115 -12.57 7.07 6.10
CA PRO A 115 -12.12 7.32 7.47
C PRO A 115 -12.05 5.99 8.23
N ASP A 116 -11.01 5.80 9.03
CA ASP A 116 -10.68 4.53 9.70
C ASP A 116 -10.20 3.39 8.79
N GLY A 117 -9.97 3.67 7.50
CA GLY A 117 -9.39 2.70 6.55
C GLY A 117 -7.89 2.50 6.71
N LEU A 118 -7.38 1.43 6.11
CA LEU A 118 -5.98 1.01 6.13
C LEU A 118 -5.21 1.35 4.87
N VAL A 119 -3.93 1.66 5.06
CA VAL A 119 -2.90 1.53 4.04
C VAL A 119 -1.89 0.50 4.50
N ILE A 120 -1.71 -0.56 3.72
CA ILE A 120 -0.65 -1.55 3.95
C ILE A 120 0.40 -1.37 2.85
N THR A 121 1.60 -0.97 3.24
CA THR A 121 2.70 -0.76 2.29
C THR A 121 3.79 -1.78 2.49
N PHE A 122 4.18 -2.47 1.42
CA PHE A 122 5.39 -3.28 1.33
C PHE A 122 6.55 -2.43 0.82
N GLY A 123 7.77 -2.64 1.30
CA GLY A 123 8.96 -1.91 0.85
C GLY A 123 10.09 -1.90 1.87
N TYR A 124 10.73 -0.74 2.02
CA TYR A 124 11.97 -0.56 2.80
C TYR A 124 11.85 0.52 3.88
N HIS A 125 10.63 1.00 4.15
CA HIS A 125 10.37 2.06 5.12
C HIS A 125 9.32 1.60 6.11
N SER A 126 9.58 1.81 7.40
CA SER A 126 8.66 1.48 8.49
C SER A 126 7.56 2.52 8.71
N VAL A 127 7.69 3.70 8.10
CA VAL A 127 6.67 4.75 8.05
C VAL A 127 6.59 5.29 6.63
N VAL A 128 5.40 5.31 6.06
CA VAL A 128 5.13 5.65 4.65
C VAL A 128 4.16 6.81 4.54
N MET A 129 2.96 6.70 5.12
CA MET A 129 1.93 7.76 5.01
C MET A 129 2.19 8.89 6.01
N GLY A 130 2.30 8.51 7.29
CA GLY A 130 2.71 9.34 8.41
C GLY A 130 1.65 10.31 8.93
N ARG A 131 1.90 10.83 10.14
CA ARG A 131 0.97 11.71 10.87
C ARG A 131 0.60 13.00 10.13
N ASN A 132 1.49 13.52 9.28
CA ASN A 132 1.22 14.73 8.48
C ASN A 132 0.07 14.51 7.47
N ARG A 133 -0.22 13.26 7.11
CA ARG A 133 -1.39 12.87 6.28
C ARG A 133 -2.54 12.32 7.12
N GLN A 134 -2.48 12.49 8.44
CA GLN A 134 -3.45 11.98 9.40
C GLN A 134 -3.46 10.45 9.47
N PHE A 135 -2.30 9.82 9.32
CA PHE A 135 -2.14 8.37 9.50
C PHE A 135 -1.43 8.03 10.81
N GLU A 136 -1.85 6.92 11.42
CA GLU A 136 -1.26 6.36 12.63
C GLU A 136 -0.74 4.96 12.34
N LEU A 137 0.51 4.68 12.72
CA LEU A 137 1.14 3.38 12.54
C LEU A 137 0.59 2.38 13.56
N GLU A 138 0.01 1.28 13.09
CA GLU A 138 -0.57 0.23 13.93
C GLU A 138 0.34 -0.99 14.03
N LYS A 139 0.93 -1.41 12.91
CA LYS A 139 1.71 -2.65 12.81
C LYS A 139 2.87 -2.52 11.84
N ILE A 140 3.97 -3.19 12.19
CA ILE A 140 5.11 -3.47 11.30
C ILE A 140 5.31 -4.99 11.22
N ALA A 141 5.48 -5.52 10.02
CA ALA A 141 5.98 -6.86 9.80
C ALA A 141 7.31 -6.84 9.05
N LEU A 142 8.31 -7.55 9.58
CA LEU A 142 9.59 -7.78 8.91
C LEU A 142 9.58 -9.18 8.30
N PHE A 143 9.71 -9.25 6.98
CA PHE A 143 9.82 -10.50 6.23
C PHE A 143 11.29 -10.79 5.97
N SER A 144 11.86 -11.72 6.76
CA SER A 144 13.26 -12.06 6.67
C SER A 144 13.52 -13.13 5.60
N HIS A 145 14.37 -12.78 4.64
CA HIS A 145 14.65 -13.62 3.47
C HIS A 145 15.87 -14.54 3.64
N GLY A 146 16.65 -14.32 4.70
CA GLY A 146 17.85 -15.09 5.01
C GLY A 146 19.03 -14.78 4.09
N GLY A 147 20.21 -15.29 4.46
CA GLY A 147 21.45 -15.01 3.73
C GLY A 147 21.81 -13.52 3.75
N ALA A 148 22.39 -13.03 2.67
CA ALA A 148 22.76 -11.62 2.48
C ALA A 148 21.70 -10.85 1.68
N ILE A 149 20.41 -11.14 1.91
CA ILE A 149 19.28 -10.51 1.23
C ILE A 149 18.62 -9.51 2.17
N HIS A 150 18.32 -8.31 1.68
CA HIS A 150 17.57 -7.32 2.45
C HIS A 150 16.14 -7.79 2.70
N ASP A 151 15.70 -7.65 3.94
CA ASP A 151 14.32 -7.95 4.33
C ASP A 151 13.31 -7.03 3.66
N THR A 152 12.07 -7.52 3.52
CA THR A 152 10.93 -6.70 3.12
C THR A 152 10.19 -6.22 4.37
N ILE A 153 9.89 -4.92 4.46
CA ILE A 153 9.10 -4.32 5.53
C ILE A 153 7.67 -4.13 5.02
N ALA A 154 6.68 -4.57 5.80
CA ALA A 154 5.30 -4.15 5.65
C ALA A 154 4.89 -3.22 6.79
N SER A 155 4.29 -2.08 6.46
CA SER A 155 3.74 -1.13 7.41
C SER A 155 2.22 -1.03 7.23
N ILE A 156 1.48 -1.14 8.34
CA ILE A 156 0.04 -0.92 8.39
C ILE A 156 -0.22 0.42 9.08
N GLU A 157 -0.82 1.35 8.34
CA GLU A 157 -1.16 2.67 8.83
C GLU A 157 -2.66 2.96 8.67
N ARG A 158 -3.30 3.37 9.77
CA ARG A 158 -4.72 3.70 9.85
C ARG A 158 -4.97 5.16 9.53
N TYR A 159 -5.99 5.45 8.72
CA TYR A 159 -6.38 6.82 8.41
C TYR A 159 -7.32 7.39 9.47
N VAL A 160 -6.83 8.36 10.24
CA VAL A 160 -7.53 8.94 11.38
C VAL A 160 -7.73 10.46 11.18
N PRO A 161 -8.61 10.88 10.25
CA PRO A 161 -8.84 12.30 9.98
C PRO A 161 -9.38 13.02 11.22
N ALA A 162 -9.11 14.32 11.33
CA ALA A 162 -9.46 15.12 12.51
C ALA A 162 -10.94 15.03 12.92
N GLN A 163 -11.86 14.88 11.95
CA GLN A 163 -13.29 14.71 12.22
C GLN A 163 -13.61 13.41 12.96
N LEU A 164 -12.88 12.33 12.69
CA LEU A 164 -13.04 11.04 13.38
C LEU A 164 -12.50 11.11 14.82
N LYS A 165 -11.43 11.88 15.04
CA LYS A 165 -10.85 12.05 16.39
C LYS A 165 -11.83 12.69 17.37
N LEU A 166 -12.66 13.63 16.90
CA LEU A 166 -13.67 14.32 17.71
C LEU A 166 -14.86 13.41 18.07
N SER A 167 -15.16 12.38 17.29
CA SER A 167 -16.24 11.42 17.59
C SER A 167 -15.82 10.29 18.55
N LEU A 168 -14.52 10.12 18.79
CA LEU A 168 -13.95 9.10 19.68
C LEU A 168 -13.55 9.65 21.06
N THR A 169 -13.67 10.96 21.25
CA THR A 169 -13.45 11.69 22.52
C THR A 169 -14.76 12.18 23.09
#